data_AF-A0A3P1YJA3-F1
#
_entry.id   AF-A0A3P1YJA3-F1
#
_cell.length_a   1.000
_cell.length_b   1.000
_cell.length_c   1.000
_cell.angle_alpha   90.00
_cell.angle_beta   90.00
_cell.angle_gamma   90.00
#
_symmetry.space_group_name_H-M   'P 1'
#
loop_
_entity.id
_entity.type
_entity.pdbx_description
1 polymer ?
#
loop_
_entity_poly.entity_id
_entity_poly.type
_entity_poly.pdbx_seq_one_letter_code
_entity_poly.pdbx_strand_id
1 'polypeptide(L)'
;MEQERLNHSMDRRKRNNSSSHYRIKTGSGVSILIVASEYGNRACELTELLLCHVGFKTVPVVSVNKGNGYVRLYSWENYVAETCYDKDAESISLSQDEYDDDALLNTAIEKHFLTLTKQ
;
A
#
# COMPACT_ATOMS: atom_id res chain seq x y z
N MET A 1 -35.42 -5.03 18.26
CA MET A 1 -35.69 -4.95 16.81
C MET A 1 -35.48 -3.55 16.22
N GLU A 2 -35.67 -2.46 16.98
CA GLU A 2 -35.32 -1.09 16.53
C GLU A 2 -33.81 -0.78 16.63
N GLN A 3 -33.11 -1.38 17.60
CA GLN A 3 -31.68 -1.15 17.84
C GLN A 3 -30.77 -1.73 16.74
N GLU A 4 -31.15 -2.87 16.14
CA GLU A 4 -30.41 -3.48 15.03
C GLU A 4 -30.52 -2.65 13.73
N ARG A 5 -31.66 -1.96 13.53
CA ARG A 5 -31.84 -1.06 12.38
C ARG A 5 -31.02 0.23 12.52
N LEU A 6 -30.83 0.73 13.74
CA LEU A 6 -29.97 1.87 14.02
C LEU A 6 -28.48 1.54 13.74
N ASN A 7 -28.03 0.34 14.12
CA ASN A 7 -26.66 -0.12 13.84
C ASN A 7 -26.38 -0.22 12.34
N HIS A 8 -27.32 -0.73 11.53
CA HIS A 8 -27.15 -0.74 10.08
C HIS A 8 -27.23 0.64 9.42
N SER A 9 -27.92 1.61 10.04
CA SER A 9 -27.99 2.98 9.51
C SER A 9 -26.73 3.81 9.77
N MET A 10 -26.01 3.53 10.86
CA MET A 10 -24.72 4.17 11.15
C MET A 10 -23.59 3.63 10.26
N ASP A 11 -23.68 2.37 9.84
CA ASP A 11 -22.64 1.72 9.03
C ASP A 11 -22.52 2.32 7.61
N ARG A 12 -23.63 2.84 7.07
CA ARG A 12 -23.65 3.51 5.76
C ARG A 12 -23.08 4.94 5.77
N ARG A 13 -22.84 5.53 6.95
CA ARG A 13 -22.29 6.90 7.08
C ARG A 13 -20.76 6.95 7.23
N LYS A 14 -20.06 5.80 7.25
CA LYS A 14 -18.59 5.74 7.16
C LYS A 14 -18.07 5.75 5.71
N ARG A 15 -18.73 6.50 4.81
CA ARG A 15 -18.13 6.93 3.55
C ARG A 15 -17.10 8.02 3.85
N ASN A 16 -15.93 7.58 4.32
CA ASN A 16 -14.63 8.25 4.35
C ASN A 16 -13.73 7.39 5.27
N ASN A 17 -13.49 6.15 4.86
CA ASN A 17 -12.66 5.20 5.60
C ASN A 17 -11.18 5.40 5.26
N SER A 18 -10.71 6.65 5.21
CA SER A 18 -9.28 6.96 5.28
C SER A 18 -8.83 6.76 6.71
N SER A 19 -8.76 5.50 7.14
CA SER A 19 -8.24 5.17 8.44
C SER A 19 -6.72 5.18 8.35
N SER A 20 -6.09 6.20 8.93
CA SER A 20 -4.64 6.27 9.10
C SER A 20 -4.21 5.16 10.07
N HIS A 21 -3.96 3.96 9.55
CA HIS A 21 -3.35 2.88 10.31
C HIS A 21 -1.87 2.86 10.01
N TYR A 22 -1.07 3.15 11.02
CA TYR A 22 0.38 3.02 10.94
C TYR A 22 0.78 1.61 11.38
N ARG A 23 1.24 0.81 10.43
CA ARG A 23 2.00 -0.41 10.69
C ARG A 23 3.45 -0.13 10.31
N ILE A 24 4.37 -0.40 11.23
CA ILE A 24 5.80 -0.34 10.98
C ILE A 24 6.27 -1.77 10.76
N LYS A 25 6.74 -2.07 9.54
CA LYS A 25 7.42 -3.34 9.23
C LYS A 25 8.92 -3.08 9.26
N THR A 26 9.65 -3.83 10.08
CA THR A 26 11.11 -3.66 10.25
C THR A 26 11.80 -4.99 10.09
N GLY A 27 12.81 -5.07 9.21
CA GLY A 27 13.62 -6.28 9.10
C GLY A 27 14.47 -6.31 7.86
N SER A 28 15.50 -5.46 7.79
CA SER A 28 16.66 -5.52 6.86
C SER A 28 17.28 -4.13 6.60
N GLY A 29 17.42 -3.25 7.60
CA GLY A 29 17.83 -1.86 7.36
C GLY A 29 16.82 -1.02 6.54
N VAL A 30 15.76 -1.66 6.03
CA VAL A 30 14.54 -1.09 5.49
C VAL A 30 13.51 -1.01 6.62
N SER A 31 12.92 0.17 6.82
CA SER A 31 11.69 0.32 7.58
C SER A 31 10.58 0.82 6.68
N ILE A 32 9.41 0.20 6.76
CA ILE A 32 8.25 0.58 5.96
C ILE A 32 7.17 1.07 6.91
N LEU A 33 6.72 2.30 6.69
CA LEU A 33 5.62 2.92 7.40
C LEU A 33 4.41 3.02 6.47
N ILE A 34 3.30 2.40 6.85
CA ILE A 34 2.01 2.63 6.18
C ILE A 34 1.45 3.96 6.69
N VAL A 35 1.27 4.94 5.80
CA VAL A 35 0.79 6.29 6.18
C VAL A 35 -0.69 6.52 5.87
N ALA A 36 -1.22 5.80 4.88
CA ALA A 36 -2.63 5.84 4.54
C ALA A 36 -3.04 4.51 3.92
N SER A 37 -4.27 4.09 4.20
CA SER A 37 -4.90 2.91 3.61
C SER A 37 -6.30 3.28 3.14
N GLU A 38 -6.66 2.83 1.95
CA GLU A 38 -7.98 2.97 1.35
C GLU A 38 -8.49 1.59 0.94
N TYR A 39 -9.63 1.20 1.50
CA TYR A 39 -10.30 -0.06 1.14
C TYR A 39 -11.19 0.16 -0.08
N GLY A 40 -11.14 -0.78 -1.02
CA GLY A 40 -12.02 -0.78 -2.17
C GLY A 40 -13.42 -1.31 -1.86
N ASN A 41 -14.15 -1.67 -2.92
CA ASN A 41 -15.52 -2.15 -2.78
C ASN A 41 -15.58 -3.62 -2.33
N ARG A 42 -14.51 -4.38 -2.57
CA ARG A 42 -14.37 -5.76 -2.11
C ARG A 42 -13.47 -5.81 -0.88
N ALA A 43 -13.72 -6.78 0.00
CA ALA A 43 -12.97 -6.94 1.25
C ALA A 43 -11.45 -7.15 1.04
N CYS A 44 -11.05 -7.65 -0.12
CA CYS A 44 -9.66 -7.88 -0.50
C CYS A 44 -9.04 -6.74 -1.33
N GLU A 45 -9.79 -5.69 -1.65
CA GLU A 45 -9.26 -4.52 -2.34
C GLU A 45 -8.70 -3.52 -1.33
N LEU A 46 -7.42 -3.20 -1.47
CA LEU A 46 -6.70 -2.31 -0.56
C LEU A 46 -5.65 -1.53 -1.34
N THR A 47 -5.62 -0.23 -1.16
CA THR A 47 -4.55 0.65 -1.63
C THR A 47 -3.86 1.28 -0.43
N GLU A 48 -2.53 1.20 -0.36
CA GLU A 48 -1.78 1.78 0.75
C GLU A 48 -0.66 2.69 0.25
N LEU A 49 -0.47 3.82 0.92
CA LEU A 49 0.72 4.63 0.75
C LEU A 49 1.74 4.22 1.81
N LEU A 50 2.91 3.82 1.34
CA LEU A 50 4.04 3.35 2.12
C LEU A 50 5.15 4.40 2.08
N LEU A 51 5.70 4.78 3.22
CA LEU A 51 6.99 5.47 3.32
C LEU A 51 8.06 4.44 3.64
N CYS A 52 8.90 4.15 2.65
CA CYS A 52 9.97 3.19 2.75
C CYS A 52 11.29 3.90 3.03
N HIS A 53 11.93 3.57 4.15
CA HIS A 53 13.17 4.19 4.61
C HIS A 53 14.33 3.20 4.58
N VAL A 54 15.46 3.58 3.98
CA VAL A 54 16.75 2.87 4.10
C VAL A 54 17.84 3.89 4.37
N GLY A 55 18.49 3.78 5.53
CA GLY A 55 19.44 4.79 6.01
C GLY A 55 18.80 6.17 6.09
N PHE A 56 19.29 7.11 5.27
CA PHE A 56 18.76 8.49 5.19
C PHE A 56 17.79 8.73 4.02
N LYS A 57 17.54 7.70 3.20
CA LYS A 57 16.63 7.80 2.05
C LYS A 57 15.23 7.40 2.46
N THR A 58 14.26 8.19 1.99
CA THR A 58 12.84 7.91 2.14
C THR A 58 12.21 7.96 0.76
N VAL A 59 11.50 6.91 0.37
CA VAL A 59 10.78 6.86 -0.91
C VAL A 59 9.32 6.50 -0.67
N PRO A 60 8.37 7.30 -1.19
CA PRO A 60 6.96 6.94 -1.17
C PRO A 60 6.68 5.86 -2.22
N VAL A 61 6.09 4.75 -1.78
CA VAL A 61 5.66 3.63 -2.61
C VAL A 61 4.16 3.42 -2.40
N VAL A 62 3.41 3.18 -3.47
CA VAL A 62 1.98 2.88 -3.39
C VAL A 62 1.77 1.40 -3.65
N SER A 63 1.11 0.69 -2.73
CA SER A 63 0.66 -0.68 -2.95
C SER A 63 -0.80 -0.70 -3.37
N VAL A 64 -1.14 -1.54 -4.35
CA VAL A 64 -2.50 -1.69 -4.88
C VAL A 64 -2.82 -3.17 -4.98
N ASN A 65 -3.77 -3.63 -4.17
CA ASN A 65 -4.38 -4.94 -4.26
C ASN A 65 -5.80 -4.80 -4.83
N LYS A 66 -6.07 -5.51 -5.93
CA LYS A 66 -7.41 -5.56 -6.58
C LYS A 66 -8.19 -6.83 -6.24
N GLY A 67 -7.74 -7.59 -5.23
CA GLY A 67 -8.38 -8.83 -4.80
C GLY A 67 -8.10 -10.03 -5.69
N ASN A 68 -7.05 -9.99 -6.51
CA ASN A 68 -6.67 -11.03 -7.46
C ASN A 68 -5.50 -11.90 -6.99
N GLY A 69 -5.09 -11.79 -5.71
CA GLY A 69 -3.97 -12.52 -5.13
C GLY A 69 -2.59 -11.89 -5.40
N TYR A 70 -2.56 -10.73 -6.05
CA TYR A 70 -1.33 -9.98 -6.34
C TYR A 70 -1.45 -8.54 -5.86
N VAL A 71 -0.31 -7.98 -5.42
CA VAL A 71 -0.15 -6.59 -5.01
C VAL A 71 0.79 -5.91 -6.00
N ARG A 72 0.31 -4.87 -6.68
CA ARG A 72 1.17 -4.01 -7.52
C ARG A 72 1.79 -2.93 -6.64
N LEU A 73 3.10 -2.72 -6.76
CA LEU A 73 3.83 -1.64 -6.11
C LEU A 73 4.29 -0.62 -7.16
N TYR A 74 4.08 0.65 -6.85
CA TYR A 74 4.41 1.78 -7.72
C TYR A 74 5.28 2.78 -6.98
N SER A 75 6.10 3.53 -7.72
CA SER A 75 6.54 4.84 -7.24
C SER A 75 5.31 5.76 -7.17
N TRP A 76 5.36 6.78 -6.31
CA TRP A 76 4.29 7.78 -6.26
C TRP A 76 3.99 8.39 -7.64
N GLU A 77 5.04 8.71 -8.41
CA GLU A 77 4.91 9.31 -9.74
C GLU A 77 4.19 8.37 -10.73
N ASN A 78 4.54 7.08 -10.73
CA ASN A 78 3.92 6.09 -11.61
C ASN A 78 2.47 5.81 -11.21
N TYR A 79 2.17 5.78 -9.90
CA TYR A 79 0.80 5.63 -9.43
C TYR A 79 -0.08 6.80 -9.89
N VAL A 80 0.39 8.03 -9.75
CA VAL A 80 -0.34 9.22 -10.23
C VAL A 80 -0.46 9.21 -11.76
N ALA A 81 0.58 8.79 -12.48
CA ALA A 81 0.55 8.65 -13.93
C ALA A 81 -0.56 7.69 -14.40
N GLU A 82 -0.66 6.51 -13.80
CA GLU A 82 -1.66 5.51 -14.15
C GLU A 82 -3.07 5.92 -13.72
N THR A 83 -3.24 6.41 -12.48
CA THR A 83 -4.57 6.61 -11.90
C THR A 83 -5.22 7.95 -12.19
N CYS A 84 -4.43 9.00 -12.41
CA CYS A 84 -4.96 10.35 -12.64
C CYS A 84 -4.88 10.78 -14.10
N TYR A 85 -3.99 10.16 -14.88
CA TYR A 85 -3.73 10.56 -16.27
C TYR A 85 -3.95 9.43 -17.29
N ASP A 86 -4.44 8.27 -16.86
CA ASP A 86 -4.68 7.08 -17.69
C ASP A 86 -3.47 6.71 -18.58
N LYS A 87 -2.26 6.87 -18.04
CA LYS A 87 -1.01 6.49 -18.72
C LYS A 87 -0.51 5.15 -18.23
N ASP A 88 -0.10 4.29 -19.14
CA ASP A 88 0.64 3.09 -18.77
C ASP A 88 1.90 3.48 -17.99
N ALA A 89 2.03 2.97 -16.77
CA ALA A 89 3.13 3.28 -15.87
C ALA A 89 3.78 2.01 -15.31
N GLU A 90 5.08 2.09 -15.04
CA GLU A 90 5.82 0.95 -14.51
C GLU A 90 5.42 0.63 -13.06
N SER A 91 5.29 -0.67 -12.79
CA SER A 91 5.00 -1.21 -11.47
C SER A 91 5.68 -2.57 -11.32
N ILE A 92 5.96 -2.97 -10.09
CA ILE A 92 6.29 -4.38 -9.81
C ILE A 92 5.07 -5.10 -9.25
N SER A 93 4.97 -6.40 -9.53
CA SER A 93 3.90 -7.24 -8.99
C SER A 93 4.51 -8.25 -8.02
N LEU A 94 3.95 -8.33 -6.82
CA LEU A 94 4.22 -9.37 -5.83
C LEU A 94 2.96 -10.22 -5.65
N SER A 95 3.10 -11.50 -5.33
CA SER A 95 2.01 -12.27 -4.75
C SER A 95 1.63 -11.72 -3.37
N GLN A 96 0.42 -12.02 -2.90
CA GLN A 96 -0.01 -11.63 -1.56
C GLN A 96 0.93 -12.17 -0.48
N ASP A 97 1.38 -13.42 -0.60
CA ASP A 97 2.30 -14.05 0.34
C ASP A 97 3.66 -13.33 0.39
N GLU A 98 4.19 -12.90 -0.77
CA GLU A 98 5.43 -12.12 -0.85
C GLU A 98 5.28 -10.70 -0.26
N TYR A 99 4.10 -10.09 -0.37
CA TYR A 99 3.82 -8.78 0.24
C TYR A 99 3.66 -8.86 1.76
N ASP A 100 3.09 -9.96 2.24
CA ASP A 100 2.88 -10.18 3.67
C ASP A 100 4.15 -10.63 4.40
N ASP A 101 5.09 -11.26 3.70
CA ASP A 101 6.43 -11.58 4.20
C ASP A 101 7.33 -10.32 4.24
N ASP A 102 7.73 -9.92 5.44
CA ASP A 102 8.48 -8.69 5.64
C ASP A 102 9.87 -8.73 4.97
N ALA A 103 10.53 -9.89 4.90
CA ALA A 103 11.87 -10.00 4.30
C ALA A 103 11.81 -9.92 2.77
N LEU A 104 10.81 -10.57 2.15
CA LEU A 104 10.59 -10.52 0.71
C LEU A 104 10.13 -9.12 0.26
N LEU A 105 9.20 -8.52 1.01
CA LEU A 105 8.76 -7.15 0.74
C LEU A 105 9.94 -6.17 0.84
N ASN A 106 10.72 -6.22 1.92
CA ASN A 106 11.86 -5.33 2.08
C ASN A 106 12.89 -5.50 0.96
N THR A 107 13.17 -6.75 0.54
CA THR A 107 14.07 -7.03 -0.58
C THR A 107 13.56 -6.43 -1.89
N ALA A 108 12.25 -6.54 -2.15
CA ALA A 108 11.63 -5.95 -3.34
C ALA A 108 11.72 -4.42 -3.31
N ILE A 109 11.41 -3.81 -2.16
CA ILE A 109 11.51 -2.37 -1.95
C ILE A 109 12.94 -1.87 -2.17
N GLU A 110 13.92 -2.53 -1.55
CA GLU A 110 15.33 -2.16 -1.68
C GLU A 110 15.78 -2.25 -3.15
N LYS A 111 15.50 -3.38 -3.80
CA LYS A 111 15.93 -3.65 -5.18
C LYS A 111 15.31 -2.72 -6.21
N HIS A 112 14.04 -2.37 -6.08
CA HIS A 112 13.29 -1.69 -7.14
C HIS A 112 13.04 -0.21 -6.90
N PHE A 113 13.06 0.25 -5.64
CA PHE A 113 12.71 1.63 -5.30
C PHE A 113 13.82 2.37 -4.57
N LEU A 114 14.83 1.67 -4.03
CA LEU A 114 15.90 2.27 -3.23
C LEU A 114 17.31 2.00 -3.78
N THR A 115 17.45 1.25 -4.88
CA THR A 115 18.73 1.00 -5.54
C THR A 115 19.27 2.28 -6.17
N LEU A 116 20.00 3.06 -5.37
CA LEU A 116 21.08 3.96 -5.78
C LEU A 116 21.92 4.31 -4.53
N THR A 117 22.84 3.44 -4.13
CA THR A 117 24.08 3.87 -3.47
C THR A 117 25.20 2.93 -3.89
N LYS A 118 25.69 3.14 -5.11
CA LYS A 118 27.12 3.01 -5.34
C LYS A 118 27.65 4.38 -5.69
N GLN A 119 28.69 4.74 -4.92
CA GLN A 119 29.57 5.92 -4.97
C GLN A 119 29.12 7.09 -4.12
#